data_AF-A6N048-F1
#
_entry.id   AF-A6N048-F1
#
_cell.length_a   1.000
_cell.length_b   1.000
_cell.length_c   1.000
_cell.angle_alpha   90.00
_cell.angle_beta   90.00
_cell.angle_gamma   90.00
#
_symmetry.space_group_name_H-M   'P 1'
#
loop_
_entity.id
_entity.type
_entity.pdbx_description
1 polymer ?
#
loop_
_entity_poly.entity_id
_entity_poly.type
_entity_poly.pdbx_seq_one_letter_code
_entity_poly.pdbx_strand_id
1 'polypeptide(L)'
;PTSCRAMIGQVAGGGTTEKPMLKAGNAYHKYRVKRNCWPKVRGVAMNPVEHPHGGGNHQHIGHASTVRRDAPPGQKVGLIAARRTGRLRGQAAATAAKADKAT
;
A
#
# COMPACT_ATOMS: atom_id res chain seq x y z
N PRO A 1 26.91 -0.58 15.71
CA PRO A 1 27.79 0.62 15.65
C PRO A 1 27.38 1.66 16.71
N THR A 2 28.30 2.08 17.59
CA THR A 2 28.05 3.01 18.72
C THR A 2 28.41 4.47 18.41
N SER A 3 28.99 4.75 17.24
CA SER A 3 29.38 6.10 16.78
C SER A 3 28.33 6.79 15.88
N CYS A 4 27.13 6.22 15.77
CA CYS A 4 26.05 6.82 15.01
C CYS A 4 25.48 8.05 15.74
N ARG A 5 25.28 9.16 15.03
CA ARG A 5 24.62 10.35 15.57
C ARG A 5 23.10 10.16 15.54
N ALA A 6 22.43 10.56 16.62
CA ALA A 6 20.98 10.54 16.74
C ALA A 6 20.48 11.81 17.46
N MET A 7 19.23 12.19 17.23
CA MET A 7 18.57 13.30 17.90
C MET A 7 17.57 12.77 18.94
N ILE A 8 17.54 13.38 20.13
CA ILE A 8 16.58 13.03 21.18
C ILE A 8 15.28 13.80 20.91
N GLY A 9 14.18 13.07 20.74
CA GLY A 9 12.84 13.65 20.57
C GLY A 9 12.00 12.95 19.50
N GLN A 10 10.78 13.44 19.30
CA GLN A 10 9.86 13.00 18.23
C GLN A 10 10.00 13.92 17.01
N VAL A 11 9.70 13.40 15.82
CA VAL A 11 9.70 14.22 14.59
C VAL A 11 8.52 15.20 14.61
N ALA A 12 8.76 16.46 14.26
CA ALA A 12 7.72 17.48 14.21
C ALA A 12 6.69 17.22 13.08
N GLY A 13 5.49 17.83 13.19
CA GLY A 13 4.43 17.70 12.17
C GLY A 13 3.59 16.43 12.25
N GLY A 14 3.61 15.74 13.40
CA GLY A 14 2.75 14.60 13.72
C GLY A 14 1.25 14.92 13.60
N GLY A 15 0.42 13.89 13.45
CA GLY A 15 -1.05 14.02 13.35
C GLY A 15 -1.59 14.41 11.96
N THR A 16 -0.73 14.80 11.00
CA THR A 16 -1.17 15.18 9.64
C THR A 16 -1.98 14.08 8.91
N THR A 17 -1.73 12.80 9.21
CA THR A 17 -2.44 11.65 8.60
C THR A 17 -3.82 11.38 9.24
N GLU A 18 -4.09 11.90 10.43
CA GLU A 18 -5.36 11.67 11.15
C GLU A 18 -6.54 12.39 10.49
N LYS A 19 -6.29 13.59 9.94
CA LYS A 19 -7.30 14.35 9.22
C LYS A 19 -7.64 13.62 7.90
N PRO A 20 -8.91 13.23 7.69
CA PRO A 20 -9.29 12.53 6.46
C PRO A 20 -9.16 13.46 5.25
N MET A 21 -8.65 12.91 4.13
CA MET A 21 -8.61 13.61 2.86
C MET A 21 -9.94 13.43 2.11
N LEU A 22 -10.78 14.46 2.13
CA LEU A 22 -12.14 14.39 1.60
C LEU A 22 -12.20 14.55 0.07
N LYS A 23 -11.54 15.57 -0.48
CA LYS A 23 -11.62 15.92 -1.92
C LYS A 23 -10.48 15.30 -2.72
N ALA A 24 -10.80 14.80 -3.91
CA ALA A 24 -9.80 14.33 -4.87
C ALA A 24 -8.81 15.45 -5.29
N GLY A 25 -9.28 16.70 -5.40
CA GLY A 25 -8.42 17.86 -5.69
C GLY A 25 -7.33 18.09 -4.63
N ASN A 26 -7.61 17.81 -3.36
CA ASN A 26 -6.59 17.90 -2.30
C ASN A 26 -5.53 16.81 -2.48
N ALA A 27 -5.94 15.59 -2.86
CA ALA A 27 -5.02 14.50 -3.18
C ALA A 27 -4.16 14.84 -4.41
N TYR A 28 -4.75 15.44 -5.44
CA TYR A 28 -4.03 15.92 -6.62
C TYR A 28 -2.88 16.87 -6.23
N HIS A 29 -3.16 17.94 -5.47
CA HIS A 29 -2.11 18.87 -5.05
C HIS A 29 -1.05 18.22 -4.14
N LYS A 30 -1.44 17.26 -3.29
CA LYS A 30 -0.50 16.48 -2.45
C LYS A 30 0.47 15.64 -3.28
N TYR A 31 0.01 15.02 -4.36
CA TYR A 31 0.84 14.16 -5.21
C TYR A 31 1.54 14.93 -6.34
N ARG A 32 1.03 16.08 -6.76
CA ARG A 32 1.63 16.95 -7.81
C ARG A 32 3.04 17.40 -7.47
N VAL A 33 3.33 17.68 -6.20
CA VAL A 33 4.65 18.12 -5.73
C VAL A 33 5.62 16.96 -5.45
N LYS A 34 5.17 15.72 -5.65
CA LYS A 34 5.96 14.50 -5.48
C LYS A 34 6.16 13.86 -6.86
N ARG A 35 6.22 12.53 -6.92
CA ARG A 35 6.21 11.78 -8.18
C ARG A 35 4.79 11.61 -8.73
N ASN A 36 4.68 11.43 -10.04
CA ASN A 36 3.42 11.09 -10.70
C ASN A 36 2.96 9.66 -10.33
N CYS A 37 2.15 9.53 -9.26
CA CYS A 37 1.60 8.26 -8.80
C CYS A 37 0.11 8.31 -8.44
N TRP A 38 -0.59 9.34 -8.91
CA TRP A 38 -2.03 9.55 -8.72
C TRP A 38 -2.62 10.13 -10.00
N PRO A 39 -3.80 9.67 -10.47
CA PRO A 39 -4.68 8.66 -9.90
C PRO A 39 -4.15 7.22 -10.07
N LYS A 40 -4.67 6.27 -9.28
CA LYS A 40 -4.33 4.84 -9.38
C LYS A 40 -5.51 4.06 -9.96
N VAL A 41 -5.33 3.47 -11.13
CA VAL A 41 -6.32 2.59 -11.76
C VAL A 41 -6.18 1.17 -11.19
N ARG A 42 -7.31 0.50 -10.94
CA ARG A 42 -7.33 -0.88 -10.44
C ARG A 42 -6.90 -1.83 -11.58
N GLY A 43 -6.02 -2.79 -11.31
CA GLY A 43 -5.55 -3.74 -12.33
C GLY A 43 -6.66 -4.57 -12.99
N VAL A 44 -7.76 -4.84 -12.27
CA VAL A 44 -8.93 -5.55 -12.81
C VAL A 44 -9.73 -4.71 -13.83
N ALA A 45 -9.56 -3.39 -13.81
CA ALA A 45 -10.18 -2.49 -14.78
C ALA A 45 -9.35 -2.33 -16.06
N MET A 46 -8.19 -2.98 -16.14
CA MET A 46 -7.31 -2.96 -17.31
C MET A 46 -7.60 -4.21 -18.18
N ASN A 47 -7.09 -4.23 -19.41
CA ASN A 47 -7.15 -5.40 -20.26
C ASN A 47 -6.04 -6.41 -19.86
N PRO A 48 -6.10 -7.66 -20.36
CA PRO A 48 -5.08 -8.68 -20.04
C PRO A 48 -3.66 -8.27 -20.46
N VAL A 49 -3.53 -7.38 -21.45
CA VAL A 49 -2.25 -6.95 -21.98
C VAL A 49 -1.52 -5.98 -21.04
N GLU A 50 -2.24 -5.11 -20.32
CA GLU A 50 -1.59 -4.13 -19.45
C GLU A 50 -1.38 -4.63 -18.02
N HIS A 51 -2.22 -5.54 -17.53
CA HIS A 51 -2.13 -6.02 -16.14
C HIS A 51 -2.54 -7.48 -15.98
N PRO A 52 -1.82 -8.30 -15.18
CA PRO A 52 -2.14 -9.72 -14.98
C PRO A 52 -3.54 -10.01 -14.42
N HIS A 53 -4.12 -9.05 -13.70
CA HIS A 53 -5.49 -9.14 -13.16
C HIS A 53 -6.58 -8.64 -14.14
N GLY A 54 -6.19 -8.15 -15.32
CA GLY A 54 -7.06 -7.49 -16.27
C GLY A 54 -7.81 -8.46 -17.19
N GLY A 55 -8.90 -7.96 -17.78
CA GLY A 55 -9.74 -8.65 -18.75
C GLY A 55 -10.88 -9.48 -18.18
N GLY A 56 -11.42 -10.35 -19.05
CA GLY A 56 -12.62 -11.14 -18.79
C GLY A 56 -13.94 -10.37 -18.94
N ASN A 57 -15.05 -11.09 -19.03
CA ASN A 57 -16.40 -10.50 -19.13
C ASN A 57 -16.90 -9.95 -17.79
N HIS A 58 -16.39 -10.49 -16.68
CA HIS A 58 -16.67 -10.01 -15.32
C HIS A 58 -15.38 -9.49 -14.69
N GLN A 59 -15.46 -8.41 -13.94
CA GLN A 59 -14.31 -7.86 -13.21
C GLN A 59 -13.93 -8.75 -12.02
N HIS A 60 -12.99 -9.67 -12.22
CA HIS A 60 -12.42 -10.54 -11.20
C HIS A 60 -10.96 -10.86 -11.51
N ILE A 61 -10.19 -11.34 -10.53
CA ILE A 61 -8.76 -11.63 -10.70
C ILE A 61 -8.51 -12.95 -11.46
N GLY A 62 -9.43 -13.92 -11.36
CA GLY A 62 -9.31 -15.23 -12.04
C GLY A 62 -8.30 -16.21 -11.43
N HIS A 63 -7.32 -15.71 -10.65
CA HIS A 63 -6.32 -16.52 -9.95
C HIS A 63 -6.06 -16.00 -8.52
N ALA A 64 -5.27 -16.74 -7.73
CA ALA A 64 -4.86 -16.29 -6.40
C ALA A 64 -4.06 -14.97 -6.50
N SER A 65 -4.40 -13.99 -5.67
CA SER A 65 -3.73 -12.68 -5.65
C SER A 65 -2.45 -12.66 -4.80
N THR A 66 -2.14 -13.76 -4.11
CA THR A 66 -0.88 -13.94 -3.37
C THR A 66 0.20 -14.45 -4.30
N VAL A 67 1.27 -13.67 -4.48
CA VAL A 67 2.35 -13.98 -5.42
C VAL A 67 3.65 -14.26 -4.67
N ARG A 68 4.45 -15.22 -5.14
CA ARG A 68 5.73 -15.56 -4.52
C ARG A 68 6.76 -14.42 -4.61
N ARG A 69 7.74 -14.43 -3.70
CA ARG A 69 8.80 -13.41 -3.64
C ARG A 69 9.70 -13.40 -4.89
N ASP A 70 9.93 -14.57 -5.45
CA ASP A 70 10.78 -14.88 -6.61
C ASP A 70 10.06 -14.70 -7.95
N ALA A 71 8.79 -14.29 -7.96
CA ALA A 71 8.07 -14.04 -9.21
C ALA A 71 8.82 -13.00 -10.09
N PRO A 72 8.83 -13.18 -11.42
CA PRO A 72 9.48 -12.24 -12.32
C PRO A 72 8.80 -10.86 -12.33
N PRO A 73 9.50 -9.81 -12.78
CA PRO A 73 8.88 -8.52 -13.09
C PRO A 73 7.69 -8.72 -14.05
N GLY A 74 6.58 -8.01 -13.83
CA GLY A 74 5.34 -8.20 -14.59
C GLY A 74 4.37 -9.19 -13.94
N GLN A 75 4.86 -10.34 -13.45
CA GLN A 75 4.01 -11.30 -12.70
C GLN A 75 3.84 -10.91 -11.23
N LYS A 76 4.81 -10.17 -10.67
CA LYS A 76 4.85 -9.75 -9.27
C LYS A 76 3.85 -8.61 -8.97
N VAL A 77 2.56 -8.93 -9.00
CA VAL A 77 1.43 -8.03 -8.68
C VAL A 77 0.57 -8.60 -7.55
N GLY A 78 -0.29 -7.78 -6.93
CA GLY A 78 -1.15 -8.24 -5.83
C GLY A 78 -0.45 -8.26 -4.46
N LEU A 79 -0.73 -9.30 -3.66
CA LEU A 79 -0.21 -9.49 -2.31
C LEU A 79 1.13 -10.24 -2.36
N ILE A 80 2.22 -9.49 -2.52
CA ILE A 80 3.56 -10.05 -2.70
C ILE A 80 4.08 -10.68 -1.42
N ALA A 81 4.42 -11.96 -1.48
CA ALA A 81 4.98 -12.76 -0.39
C ALA A 81 4.18 -12.65 0.93
N ALA A 82 2.85 -12.49 0.82
CA ALA A 82 1.98 -12.32 1.97
C ALA A 82 1.98 -13.59 2.83
N ARG A 83 2.39 -13.45 4.09
CA ARG A 83 2.38 -14.54 5.09
C ARG A 83 0.98 -14.86 5.60
N ARG A 84 0.09 -13.86 5.58
CA ARG A 84 -1.30 -13.92 6.02
C ARG A 84 -2.12 -12.98 5.16
N THR A 85 -3.37 -13.35 4.88
CA THR A 85 -4.34 -12.51 4.17
C THR A 85 -5.57 -12.23 5.05
N GLY A 86 -6.44 -11.34 4.58
CA GLY A 86 -7.66 -10.94 5.30
C GLY A 86 -7.44 -9.85 6.34
N ARG A 87 -8.52 -9.44 7.01
CA ARG A 87 -8.49 -8.39 8.03
C ARG A 87 -7.83 -8.90 9.30
N LEU A 88 -6.85 -8.17 9.81
CA LEU A 88 -6.24 -8.46 11.12
C LEU A 88 -7.31 -8.34 12.22
N ARG A 89 -7.39 -9.35 13.10
CA ARG A 89 -8.32 -9.43 14.23
C ARG A 89 -7.60 -9.93 15.48
N GLY A 90 -8.19 -9.67 16.66
CA GLY A 90 -7.69 -10.12 17.96
C GLY A 90 -6.33 -9.51 18.31
N GLN A 91 -5.47 -10.30 18.97
CA GLN A 91 -4.15 -9.85 19.40
C GLN A 91 -3.27 -9.35 18.24
N ALA A 92 -3.39 -9.93 17.05
CA ALA A 92 -2.64 -9.47 15.87
C ALA A 92 -3.02 -8.05 15.44
N ALA A 93 -4.28 -7.64 15.61
CA ALA A 93 -4.71 -6.26 15.38
C ALA A 93 -4.23 -5.32 16.50
N ALA A 94 -4.25 -5.79 17.75
CA ALA A 94 -3.78 -5.01 18.89
C ALA A 94 -2.26 -4.73 18.82
N THR A 95 -1.46 -5.70 18.40
CA THR A 95 -0.02 -5.53 18.21
C THR A 95 0.30 -4.60 17.04
N ALA A 96 -0.45 -4.69 15.93
CA ALA A 96 -0.30 -3.75 14.81
C ALA A 96 -0.66 -2.31 15.21
N ALA A 97 -1.77 -2.13 15.94
CA ALA A 97 -2.19 -0.81 16.43
C ALA A 97 -1.22 -0.22 17.48
N LYS A 98 -0.52 -1.06 18.26
CA LYS A 98 0.56 -0.60 19.16
C LYS A 98 1.80 -0.16 18.38
N ALA A 99 2.13 -0.83 17.28
CA ALA A 99 3.25 -0.45 16.43
C ALA A 99 3.03 0.91 15.76
N ASP A 100 1.81 1.18 15.26
CA ASP A 100 1.45 2.48 14.66
C ASP A 100 1.45 3.65 15.65
N LYS A 101 1.33 3.39 16.96
CA LYS A 101 1.38 4.42 18.02
C LYS A 101 2.79 4.66 18.58
N ALA A 102 3.76 3.82 18.25
CA ALA A 102 5.13 3.89 18.76
C ALA A 102 6.08 4.68 17.83
N THR A 103 5.58 5.14 16.69
CA THR A 103 6.23 6.04 15.71
C THR A 103 5.52 7.38 15.67
#